data_AF-A0A8S4D696-F1
#
_entry.id   AF-A0A8S4D696-F1
#
_cell.length_a   1.000
_cell.length_b   1.000
_cell.length_c   1.000
_cell.angle_alpha   90.00
_cell.angle_beta   90.00
_cell.angle_gamma   90.00
#
_symmetry.space_group_name_H-M   'P 1'
#
loop_
_entity.id
_entity.type
_entity.pdbx_description
1 polymer ?
#
loop_
_entity_poly.entity_id
_entity_poly.type
_entity_poly.pdbx_seq_one_letter_code
_entity_poly.pdbx_strand_id
1 'polypeptide(L)'
;MGAIRTLWRGLLLACCVLAAQTAAQNRVDLESSAVPSDLRRVASEAIALERRFLLGASDAHNCSSVEEEERSTPCPPSKYRSASGECNNVRHRPWGRRGDVFLRLLPPNYADGVAQPLSTPRLPEPSLAVRAAAQLTAPADHDYVTSMLAAWGHFVVDDLVGTANGNKECQGPECDYFRSAPARNIDSCRFEHREQMNLATAFLDGSALYGSSEKELRSLRLYDAGKLDLESCHKCKDGSPSAPLYKVLLLEHNRIAGELYSMNPFWDDTTLFLEARRAIAAVIQHITYNEFLTVLLGEVGMAKAELKLQSLGFWRGYSSNNRAGTYAEMVAVAPIFKAMINEKLVSNNNNNK
;
A
#
# COMPACT_ATOMS: atom_id res chain seq x y z
N MET A 1 0.25 69.49 -4.04
CA MET A 1 0.27 68.24 -4.85
C MET A 1 1.27 67.25 -4.25
N GLY A 2 0.96 66.68 -3.09
CA GLY A 2 1.94 65.93 -2.29
C GLY A 2 1.32 64.89 -1.36
N ALA A 3 0.32 64.13 -1.83
CA ALA A 3 -0.36 63.13 -1.01
C ALA A 3 -0.71 61.82 -1.76
N ILE A 4 -0.16 61.58 -2.96
CA ILE A 4 -0.51 60.39 -3.78
C ILE A 4 0.72 59.48 -4.06
N ARG A 5 1.92 59.83 -3.57
CA ARG A 5 3.15 59.03 -3.80
C ARG A 5 3.62 58.18 -2.61
N THR A 6 2.93 58.24 -1.46
CA THR A 6 3.31 57.51 -0.24
C THR A 6 2.43 56.30 0.09
N LEU A 7 1.34 56.07 -0.65
CA LEU A 7 0.45 54.91 -0.44
C LEU A 7 0.82 53.67 -1.27
N TRP A 8 1.71 53.80 -2.26
CA TRP A 8 2.15 52.66 -3.09
C TRP A 8 3.37 51.90 -2.56
N ARG A 9 4.10 52.45 -1.59
CA ARG A 9 5.24 51.75 -0.96
C ARG A 9 4.86 50.93 0.28
N GLY A 10 3.66 51.16 0.85
CA GLY A 10 3.14 50.39 1.99
C GLY A 10 2.42 49.09 1.63
N LEU A 11 1.83 49.00 0.42
CA LEU A 11 1.08 47.81 -0.02
C LEU A 11 1.95 46.72 -0.64
N LEU A 12 3.14 47.06 -1.16
CA LEU A 12 4.10 46.09 -1.71
C LEU A 12 4.89 45.33 -0.62
N LEU A 13 5.05 45.90 0.58
CA LEU A 13 5.71 45.23 1.70
C LEU A 13 4.78 44.31 2.49
N ALA A 14 3.47 44.55 2.49
CA ALA A 14 2.49 43.66 3.10
C ALA A 14 2.20 42.40 2.24
N CYS A 15 2.29 42.51 0.91
CA CYS A 15 2.15 41.33 0.03
C CYS A 15 3.38 40.42 0.07
N CYS A 16 4.59 40.94 0.29
CA CYS A 16 5.80 40.11 0.39
C CYS A 16 5.96 39.39 1.75
N VAL A 17 5.31 39.86 2.81
CA VAL A 17 5.33 39.18 4.12
C VAL A 17 4.18 38.18 4.28
N LEU A 18 3.04 38.39 3.59
CA LEU A 18 1.96 37.39 3.52
C LEU A 18 2.19 36.31 2.44
N ALA A 19 3.01 36.57 1.42
CA ALA A 19 3.44 35.53 0.46
C ALA A 19 4.58 34.63 0.99
N ALA A 20 5.21 34.99 2.12
CA ALA A 20 6.26 34.19 2.76
C ALA A 20 5.72 33.19 3.80
N GLN A 21 4.42 33.25 4.15
CA GLN A 21 3.78 32.30 5.05
C GLN A 21 2.91 31.24 4.36
N THR A 22 2.75 31.31 3.04
CA THR A 22 2.05 30.26 2.25
C THR A 22 2.99 29.38 1.44
N ALA A 23 4.30 29.58 1.54
CA ALA A 23 5.33 28.75 0.88
C ALA A 23 5.78 27.52 1.69
N ALA A 24 5.06 27.17 2.77
CA ALA A 24 5.32 25.96 3.56
C ALA A 24 4.34 24.80 3.28
N GLN A 25 3.51 24.91 2.24
CA GLN A 25 2.43 23.95 1.96
C GLN A 25 2.55 23.21 0.62
N ASN A 26 3.75 23.13 0.06
CA ASN A 26 4.06 22.20 -1.02
C ASN A 26 5.28 21.36 -0.63
N ARG A 27 5.17 20.65 0.50
CA ARG A 27 5.80 19.35 0.61
C ARG A 27 4.95 18.45 -0.27
N VAL A 28 5.54 17.92 -1.33
CA VAL A 28 4.98 16.77 -2.02
C VAL A 28 4.57 15.79 -0.93
N ASP A 29 3.27 15.52 -0.82
CA ASP A 29 2.71 14.46 -0.02
C ASP A 29 3.26 13.13 -0.59
N LEU A 30 4.49 12.81 -0.20
CA LEU A 30 4.88 11.42 0.02
C LEU A 30 3.90 10.93 1.06
N GLU A 31 2.87 10.22 0.60
CA GLU A 31 1.83 9.60 1.43
C GLU A 31 2.34 9.33 2.83
N SER A 32 1.85 10.16 3.74
CA SER A 32 1.60 9.87 5.13
C SER A 32 2.33 8.64 5.72
N SER A 33 3.39 8.82 6.50
CA SER A 33 3.38 9.38 7.86
C SER A 33 2.91 8.38 8.92
N ALA A 34 3.86 7.92 9.73
CA ALA A 34 3.65 7.18 10.97
C ALA A 34 2.95 5.82 10.82
N VAL A 35 3.28 4.91 11.73
CA VAL A 35 2.56 3.67 11.91
C VAL A 35 1.12 3.99 12.37
N PRO A 36 0.09 3.46 11.69
CA PRO A 36 -1.31 3.60 12.11
C PRO A 36 -1.50 3.18 13.56
N SER A 37 -2.42 3.85 14.29
CA SER A 37 -2.59 3.68 15.74
C SER A 37 -2.80 2.23 16.17
N ASP A 38 -3.51 1.44 15.37
CA ASP A 38 -3.77 0.01 15.56
C ASP A 38 -2.51 -0.86 15.42
N LEU A 39 -1.50 -0.41 14.67
CA LEU A 39 -0.25 -1.14 14.42
C LEU A 39 0.94 -0.61 15.23
N ARG A 40 0.79 0.51 15.95
CA ARG A 40 1.87 1.11 16.74
C ARG A 40 2.46 0.14 17.76
N ARG A 41 1.61 -0.67 18.42
CA ARG A 41 2.05 -1.68 19.39
C ARG A 41 3.00 -2.69 18.73
N VAL A 42 2.57 -3.28 17.61
CA VAL A 42 3.35 -4.27 16.85
C VAL A 42 4.72 -3.71 16.43
N ALA A 43 4.74 -2.48 15.89
CA ALA A 43 6.00 -1.84 15.51
C ALA A 43 6.90 -1.54 16.72
N SER A 44 6.33 -1.08 17.85
CA SER A 44 7.10 -0.75 19.05
C SER A 44 7.73 -1.98 19.70
N GLU A 45 7.01 -3.10 19.74
CA GLU A 45 7.50 -4.38 20.26
C GLU A 45 8.63 -4.93 19.37
N ALA A 46 8.47 -4.85 18.04
CA ALA A 46 9.50 -5.26 17.10
C ALA A 46 10.79 -4.41 17.25
N ILE A 47 10.67 -3.09 17.43
CA ILE A 47 11.81 -2.20 17.69
C ILE A 47 12.48 -2.54 19.04
N ALA A 48 11.70 -2.83 20.08
CA ALA A 48 12.24 -3.20 21.38
C ALA A 48 13.03 -4.53 21.31
N LEU A 49 12.52 -5.50 20.56
CA LEU A 49 13.21 -6.77 20.31
C LEU A 49 14.50 -6.58 19.52
N GLU A 50 14.48 -5.81 18.43
CA GLU A 50 15.68 -5.47 17.64
C GLU A 50 16.76 -4.86 18.54
N ARG A 51 16.40 -3.89 19.40
CA ARG A 51 17.36 -3.27 20.33
C ARG A 51 17.93 -4.24 21.35
N ARG A 52 17.10 -5.11 21.94
CA ARG A 52 17.57 -6.11 22.91
C ARG A 52 18.53 -7.11 22.26
N PHE A 53 18.20 -7.58 21.07
CA PHE A 53 19.03 -8.52 20.32
C PHE A 53 20.41 -7.92 20.00
N LEU A 54 20.44 -6.66 19.55
CA LEU A 54 21.70 -5.94 19.28
C LEU A 54 22.55 -5.71 20.54
N LEU A 55 21.96 -5.74 21.73
CA LEU A 55 22.67 -5.68 23.02
C LEU A 55 23.15 -7.06 23.52
N GLY A 56 23.01 -8.12 22.71
CA GLY A 56 23.50 -9.46 23.03
C GLY A 56 22.52 -10.33 23.84
N ALA A 57 21.25 -9.94 23.94
CA ALA A 57 20.24 -10.78 24.58
C ALA A 57 19.95 -12.05 23.75
N SER A 58 20.11 -13.23 24.35
CA SER A 58 19.73 -14.51 23.75
C SER A 58 18.24 -14.79 23.98
N ASP A 59 17.37 -14.00 23.38
CA ASP A 59 15.90 -14.15 23.50
C ASP A 59 15.41 -15.30 22.60
N ALA A 60 15.74 -16.55 22.96
CA ALA A 60 15.42 -17.72 22.15
C ALA A 60 13.92 -18.08 22.13
N HIS A 61 13.09 -17.51 23.02
CA HIS A 61 11.66 -17.85 23.18
C HIS A 61 10.78 -16.70 23.74
N ASN A 62 11.00 -15.45 23.32
CA ASN A 62 10.15 -14.35 23.80
C ASN A 62 8.90 -14.18 22.93
N CYS A 63 8.09 -15.25 22.83
CA CYS A 63 6.73 -15.10 22.38
C CYS A 63 5.92 -14.54 23.56
N SER A 64 5.44 -13.30 23.47
CA SER A 64 4.60 -12.72 24.52
C SER A 64 3.31 -13.53 24.65
N SER A 65 2.73 -13.61 25.85
CA SER A 65 1.48 -14.35 26.11
C SER A 65 0.31 -13.92 25.18
N VAL A 66 0.36 -12.69 24.68
CA VAL A 66 -0.59 -12.11 23.71
C VAL A 66 -0.55 -12.83 22.36
N GLU A 67 0.58 -13.43 21.98
CA GLU A 67 0.74 -14.10 20.69
C GLU A 67 0.27 -15.55 20.72
N GLU A 68 0.39 -16.19 21.89
CA GLU A 68 -0.27 -17.46 22.15
C GLU A 68 -1.80 -17.28 22.16
N GLU A 69 -2.28 -16.14 22.65
CA GLU A 69 -3.69 -15.75 22.60
C GLU A 69 -4.17 -15.48 21.15
N GLU A 70 -3.37 -14.77 20.33
CA GLU A 70 -3.69 -14.56 18.90
C GLU A 70 -3.71 -15.89 18.11
N ARG A 71 -2.83 -16.84 18.43
CA ARG A 71 -2.83 -18.19 17.82
C ARG A 71 -3.96 -19.08 18.33
N SER A 72 -4.41 -18.92 19.57
CA SER A 72 -5.43 -19.77 20.19
C SER A 72 -6.86 -19.25 20.00
N THR A 73 -7.03 -17.97 19.66
CA THR A 73 -8.36 -17.39 19.40
C THR A 73 -8.92 -17.90 18.06
N PRO A 74 -10.02 -18.65 18.05
CA PRO A 74 -10.60 -19.18 16.83
C PRO A 74 -11.16 -18.05 15.95
N CYS A 75 -11.08 -18.22 14.64
CA CYS A 75 -11.66 -17.29 13.69
C CYS A 75 -13.20 -17.32 13.74
N PRO A 76 -13.88 -16.17 13.84
CA PRO A 76 -15.33 -16.14 13.80
C PRO A 76 -15.83 -16.57 12.41
N PRO A 77 -16.89 -17.39 12.33
CA PRO A 77 -17.46 -17.78 11.05
C PRO A 77 -18.00 -16.54 10.34
N SER A 78 -17.49 -16.26 9.14
CA SER A 78 -17.92 -15.14 8.31
C SER A 78 -17.97 -15.57 6.86
N LYS A 79 -18.99 -15.08 6.14
CA LYS A 79 -19.08 -15.19 4.68
C LYS A 79 -18.10 -14.25 3.97
N TYR A 80 -17.77 -13.13 4.60
CA TYR A 80 -17.05 -12.01 3.99
C TYR A 80 -15.64 -11.88 4.55
N ARG A 81 -14.73 -11.36 3.70
CA ARG A 81 -13.36 -11.04 4.08
C ARG A 81 -13.36 -9.87 5.09
N SER A 82 -12.56 -9.99 6.14
CA SER A 82 -12.28 -8.88 7.05
C SER A 82 -11.60 -7.72 6.31
N ALA A 83 -11.66 -6.49 6.84
CA ALA A 83 -10.90 -5.39 6.26
C ALA A 83 -9.38 -5.64 6.35
N SER A 84 -8.93 -6.24 7.46
CA SER A 84 -7.51 -6.48 7.76
C SER A 84 -6.91 -7.68 7.04
N GLY A 85 -7.68 -8.50 6.34
CA GLY A 85 -7.23 -9.78 5.77
C GLY A 85 -7.05 -10.90 6.81
N GLU A 86 -7.27 -10.60 8.09
CA GLU A 86 -7.21 -11.59 9.17
C GLU A 86 -8.27 -12.69 8.98
N CYS A 87 -7.96 -13.91 9.43
CA CYS A 87 -8.84 -15.07 9.35
C CYS A 87 -9.10 -15.60 7.93
N ASN A 88 -8.32 -15.17 6.93
CA ASN A 88 -8.31 -15.84 5.62
C ASN A 88 -7.84 -17.30 5.73
N ASN A 89 -6.81 -17.55 6.55
CA ASN A 89 -6.37 -18.89 6.92
C ASN A 89 -6.84 -19.21 8.35
N VAL A 90 -7.77 -20.15 8.48
CA VAL A 90 -8.36 -20.52 9.79
C VAL A 90 -7.38 -21.27 10.72
N ARG A 91 -6.32 -21.86 10.18
CA ARG A 91 -5.26 -22.52 10.98
C ARG A 91 -4.19 -21.54 11.44
N HIS A 92 -3.93 -20.53 10.62
CA HIS A 92 -2.95 -19.49 10.87
C HIS A 92 -3.59 -18.12 10.66
N ARG A 93 -4.40 -17.70 11.65
CA ARG A 93 -5.19 -16.47 11.65
C ARG A 93 -4.42 -15.22 11.15
N PRO A 94 -3.13 -15.00 11.53
CA PRO A 94 -2.37 -13.82 11.12
C PRO A 94 -1.85 -13.83 9.67
N TRP A 95 -1.82 -14.96 8.97
CA TRP A 95 -1.13 -15.03 7.67
C TRP A 95 -1.77 -14.14 6.61
N GLY A 96 -0.98 -13.19 6.10
CA GLY A 96 -1.40 -12.28 5.04
C GLY A 96 -2.29 -11.12 5.50
N ARG A 97 -2.46 -10.93 6.81
CA ARG A 97 -3.17 -9.76 7.36
C ARG A 97 -2.31 -8.50 7.25
N ARG A 98 -2.93 -7.31 7.30
CA ARG A 98 -2.20 -6.05 7.52
C ARG A 98 -1.44 -6.08 8.84
N GLY A 99 -0.22 -5.56 8.82
CA GLY A 99 0.69 -5.56 9.96
C GLY A 99 1.56 -6.82 10.07
N ASP A 100 1.34 -7.84 9.23
CA ASP A 100 2.23 -8.99 9.14
C ASP A 100 3.57 -8.61 8.46
N VAL A 101 4.57 -9.47 8.59
CA VAL A 101 5.85 -9.30 7.90
C VAL A 101 5.71 -9.56 6.39
N PHE A 102 6.54 -8.89 5.60
CA PHE A 102 6.77 -9.37 4.24
C PHE A 102 7.45 -10.74 4.26
N LEU A 103 7.10 -11.61 3.30
CA LEU A 103 7.85 -12.83 3.02
C LEU A 103 9.17 -12.48 2.31
N ARG A 104 10.10 -13.42 2.28
CA ARG A 104 11.38 -13.26 1.59
C ARG A 104 11.58 -14.34 0.54
N LEU A 105 11.95 -13.94 -0.68
CA LEU A 105 12.44 -14.87 -1.70
C LEU A 105 13.88 -15.27 -1.41
N LEU A 106 14.67 -14.32 -0.89
CA LEU A 106 16.08 -14.50 -0.53
C LEU A 106 16.36 -14.06 0.91
N PRO A 107 17.35 -14.68 1.59
CA PRO A 107 17.79 -14.22 2.90
C PRO A 107 18.14 -12.72 2.91
N PRO A 108 17.89 -12.01 4.03
CA PRO A 108 18.26 -10.60 4.19
C PRO A 108 19.76 -10.37 4.01
N ASN A 109 20.14 -9.17 3.57
CA ASN A 109 21.54 -8.76 3.50
C ASN A 109 21.76 -7.41 4.19
N TYR A 110 21.97 -7.46 5.51
CA TYR A 110 22.32 -6.31 6.33
C TYR A 110 23.83 -6.27 6.59
N ALA A 111 24.39 -5.07 6.80
CA ALA A 111 25.82 -4.86 7.03
C ALA A 111 26.35 -5.61 8.27
N ASP A 112 25.52 -5.68 9.31
CA ASP A 112 25.74 -6.39 10.58
C ASP A 112 25.07 -7.78 10.60
N GLY A 113 24.42 -8.20 9.50
CA GLY A 113 23.63 -9.43 9.42
C GLY A 113 22.26 -9.35 10.12
N VAL A 114 21.92 -8.24 10.79
CA VAL A 114 20.75 -8.13 11.66
C VAL A 114 19.80 -7.04 11.18
N ALA A 115 20.26 -5.79 11.17
CA ALA A 115 19.38 -4.65 10.92
C ALA A 115 20.07 -3.45 10.29
N GLN A 116 21.39 -3.33 10.32
CA GLN A 116 22.08 -2.16 9.77
C GLN A 116 22.04 -2.19 8.23
N PRO A 117 21.46 -1.19 7.55
CA PRO A 117 21.49 -1.14 6.08
C PRO A 117 22.92 -1.07 5.55
N LEU A 118 23.14 -1.62 4.35
CA LEU A 118 24.40 -1.44 3.64
C LEU A 118 24.59 0.03 3.26
N SER A 119 25.82 0.51 3.35
CA SER A 119 26.20 1.90 3.05
C SER A 119 27.54 1.95 2.30
N THR A 120 27.98 3.15 1.95
CA THR A 120 29.35 3.41 1.47
C THR A 120 30.39 2.87 2.47
N PRO A 121 31.52 2.30 2.00
CA PRO A 121 31.96 2.17 0.60
C PRO A 121 31.47 0.90 -0.12
N ARG A 122 30.66 0.03 0.51
CA ARG A 122 30.21 -1.23 -0.10
C ARG A 122 29.22 -1.01 -1.25
N LEU A 123 28.46 0.09 -1.19
CA LEU A 123 27.51 0.52 -2.22
C LEU A 123 27.75 2.00 -2.56
N PRO A 124 27.46 2.44 -3.80
CA PRO A 124 27.50 3.86 -4.15
C PRO A 124 26.42 4.65 -3.42
N GLU A 125 26.63 5.96 -3.28
CA GLU A 125 25.60 6.87 -2.77
C GLU A 125 24.32 6.82 -3.65
N PRO A 126 23.11 6.73 -3.07
CA PRO A 126 21.87 6.60 -3.84
C PRO A 126 21.67 7.70 -4.88
N SER A 127 22.03 8.94 -4.55
CA SER A 127 21.93 10.09 -5.46
C SER A 127 22.86 9.98 -6.68
N LEU A 128 23.99 9.29 -6.54
CA LEU A 128 24.89 9.01 -7.66
C LEU A 128 24.28 7.92 -8.55
N ALA A 129 23.76 6.85 -7.96
CA ALA A 129 23.13 5.75 -8.70
C ALA A 129 21.91 6.24 -9.51
N VAL A 130 21.05 7.06 -8.91
CA VAL A 130 19.88 7.64 -9.61
C VAL A 130 20.32 8.54 -10.77
N ARG A 131 21.32 9.41 -10.57
CA ARG A 131 21.85 10.26 -11.65
C ARG A 131 22.44 9.45 -12.80
N ALA A 132 23.22 8.42 -12.48
CA ALA A 132 23.81 7.53 -13.48
C ALA A 132 22.72 6.78 -14.26
N ALA A 133 21.71 6.23 -13.58
CA ALA A 133 20.58 5.55 -14.23
C ALA A 133 19.80 6.50 -15.14
N ALA A 134 19.46 7.69 -14.66
CA ALA A 134 18.70 8.69 -15.43
C ALA A 134 19.43 9.14 -16.71
N GLN A 135 20.77 9.14 -16.71
CA GLN A 135 21.57 9.45 -17.91
C GLN A 135 21.57 8.31 -18.95
N LEU A 136 21.33 7.07 -18.52
CA LEU A 136 21.34 5.89 -19.39
C LEU A 136 19.95 5.57 -19.96
N THR A 137 18.89 6.15 -19.41
CA THR A 137 17.51 5.87 -19.78
C THR A 137 16.88 7.06 -20.51
N ALA A 138 16.41 6.85 -21.74
CA ALA A 138 15.56 7.80 -22.43
C ALA A 138 14.09 7.36 -22.35
N PRO A 139 13.12 8.29 -22.23
CA PRO A 139 11.71 7.96 -22.38
C PRO A 139 11.46 7.29 -23.73
N ALA A 140 10.71 6.20 -23.72
CA ALA A 140 10.34 5.47 -24.92
C ALA A 140 8.86 5.09 -24.85
N ASP A 141 8.15 5.28 -25.97
CA ASP A 141 6.80 4.76 -26.14
C ASP A 141 6.86 3.26 -26.45
N HIS A 142 5.82 2.53 -26.04
CA HIS A 142 5.71 1.10 -26.28
C HIS A 142 4.47 0.80 -27.12
N ASP A 143 4.66 0.22 -28.31
CA ASP A 143 3.63 0.10 -29.35
C ASP A 143 2.39 -0.73 -28.94
N TYR A 144 2.56 -1.67 -28.01
CA TYR A 144 1.53 -2.66 -27.66
C TYR A 144 0.92 -2.52 -26.26
N VAL A 145 1.33 -1.53 -25.46
CA VAL A 145 0.80 -1.36 -24.09
C VAL A 145 0.31 0.06 -23.89
N THR A 146 -0.79 0.19 -23.15
CA THR A 146 -1.37 1.48 -22.82
C THR A 146 -0.94 1.91 -21.42
N SER A 147 -1.11 3.19 -21.09
CA SER A 147 -0.91 3.67 -19.72
C SER A 147 -1.86 3.02 -18.70
N MET A 148 -2.91 2.32 -19.15
CA MET A 148 -3.75 1.50 -18.28
C MET A 148 -2.98 0.34 -17.67
N LEU A 149 -2.02 -0.27 -18.40
CA LEU A 149 -1.16 -1.33 -17.85
C LEU A 149 -0.35 -0.81 -16.66
N ALA A 150 0.23 0.39 -16.79
CA ALA A 150 0.97 1.04 -15.72
C ALA A 150 0.06 1.40 -14.54
N ALA A 151 -1.12 1.98 -14.79
CA ALA A 151 -2.09 2.32 -13.76
C ALA A 151 -2.62 1.09 -13.01
N TRP A 152 -2.91 -0.01 -13.72
CA TRP A 152 -3.35 -1.26 -13.11
C TRP A 152 -2.23 -1.93 -12.31
N GLY A 153 -0.98 -1.88 -12.79
CA GLY A 153 0.17 -2.38 -12.04
C GLY A 153 0.40 -1.60 -10.75
N HIS A 154 0.25 -0.27 -10.78
CA HIS A 154 0.28 0.57 -9.58
C HIS A 154 -0.86 0.21 -8.61
N PHE A 155 -2.07 0.00 -9.13
CA PHE A 155 -3.20 -0.46 -8.33
C PHE A 155 -2.96 -1.82 -7.64
N VAL A 156 -2.43 -2.81 -8.37
CA VAL A 156 -2.09 -4.13 -7.82
C VAL A 156 -1.03 -4.04 -6.73
N VAL A 157 -0.03 -3.17 -6.91
CA VAL A 157 0.98 -2.89 -5.88
C VAL A 157 0.33 -2.32 -4.64
N ASP A 158 -0.49 -1.29 -4.79
CA ASP A 158 -1.18 -0.62 -3.69
C ASP A 158 -2.13 -1.55 -2.92
N ASP A 159 -2.64 -2.60 -3.57
CA ASP A 159 -3.50 -3.62 -2.96
C ASP A 159 -2.72 -4.66 -2.14
N LEU A 160 -1.44 -4.85 -2.45
CA LEU A 160 -0.60 -5.90 -1.86
C LEU A 160 0.52 -5.38 -0.96
N VAL A 161 0.88 -4.11 -1.08
CA VAL A 161 2.06 -3.50 -0.47
C VAL A 161 1.69 -2.17 0.18
N GLY A 162 2.02 -2.02 1.46
CA GLY A 162 2.04 -0.74 2.15
C GLY A 162 3.19 -0.70 3.16
N THR A 163 3.87 0.44 3.29
CA THR A 163 4.97 0.60 4.26
C THR A 163 4.79 1.89 5.05
N ALA A 164 5.14 1.87 6.35
CA ALA A 164 5.16 3.06 7.21
C ALA A 164 6.60 3.41 7.60
N ASN A 165 6.85 4.66 7.97
CA ASN A 165 8.03 4.98 8.76
C ASN A 165 7.83 4.49 10.21
N GLY A 166 8.91 4.14 10.91
CA GLY A 166 8.83 3.64 12.30
C GLY A 166 8.49 4.68 13.36
N ASN A 167 7.48 5.54 13.14
CA ASN A 167 7.05 6.64 14.02
C ASN A 167 8.14 7.66 14.35
N LYS A 168 8.96 8.02 13.36
CA LYS A 168 9.95 9.09 13.53
C LYS A 168 9.43 10.37 12.88
N GLU A 169 9.43 11.46 13.65
CA GLU A 169 9.12 12.80 13.17
C GLU A 169 10.40 13.49 12.68
N CYS A 170 10.37 14.09 11.48
CA CYS A 170 11.46 14.92 10.98
C CYS A 170 11.36 16.30 11.60
N GLN A 171 12.32 16.70 12.42
CA GLN A 171 12.53 18.09 12.77
C GLN A 171 13.95 18.49 12.32
N GLY A 172 14.06 19.11 11.15
CA GLY A 172 15.32 19.66 10.65
C GLY A 172 15.69 19.31 9.20
N PRO A 173 16.72 19.96 8.64
CA PRO A 173 17.18 19.81 7.25
C PRO A 173 18.01 18.54 6.96
N GLU A 174 18.41 17.75 7.96
CA GLU A 174 19.23 16.53 7.80
C GLU A 174 18.38 15.24 7.71
N CYS A 175 17.09 15.36 7.43
CA CYS A 175 16.12 14.30 7.63
C CYS A 175 15.53 13.84 6.28
N ASP A 176 16.40 13.34 5.39
CA ASP A 176 16.02 12.99 4.01
C ASP A 176 15.36 11.61 3.90
N TYR A 177 15.56 10.71 4.87
CA TYR A 177 15.06 9.32 4.78
C TYR A 177 14.73 8.69 6.14
N PHE A 178 13.62 7.95 6.19
CA PHE A 178 13.27 7.08 7.31
C PHE A 178 13.23 5.61 6.92
N ARG A 179 13.76 4.77 7.81
CA ARG A 179 13.65 3.33 7.70
C ARG A 179 12.21 2.88 7.92
N SER A 180 11.75 1.95 7.08
CA SER A 180 10.43 1.34 7.18
C SER A 180 10.21 0.66 8.54
N ALA A 181 8.99 0.73 9.06
CA ALA A 181 8.58 0.16 10.33
C ALA A 181 8.83 -1.35 10.35
N PRO A 182 9.44 -1.89 11.42
CA PRO A 182 9.62 -3.33 11.52
C PRO A 182 8.35 -4.01 12.02
N ALA A 183 8.18 -5.27 11.65
CA ALA A 183 7.25 -6.19 12.28
C ALA A 183 8.01 -7.42 12.75
N ARG A 184 7.36 -8.22 13.58
CA ARG A 184 7.92 -9.47 14.06
C ARG A 184 7.18 -10.63 13.40
N ASN A 185 7.92 -11.57 12.84
CA ASN A 185 7.32 -12.76 12.26
C ASN A 185 6.70 -13.59 13.39
N ILE A 186 5.38 -13.75 13.36
CA ILE A 186 4.64 -14.40 14.45
C ILE A 186 4.94 -15.89 14.54
N ASP A 187 5.35 -16.54 13.44
CA ASP A 187 5.65 -17.97 13.41
C ASP A 187 6.99 -18.30 14.06
N SER A 188 7.97 -17.42 13.87
CA SER A 188 9.30 -17.53 14.46
C SER A 188 9.33 -16.79 15.80
N CYS A 189 9.23 -17.53 16.91
CA CYS A 189 9.42 -16.97 18.27
C CYS A 189 10.85 -16.49 18.58
N ARG A 190 11.72 -16.42 17.57
CA ARG A 190 13.11 -15.96 17.66
C ARG A 190 13.29 -14.75 16.76
N PHE A 191 13.88 -13.71 17.32
CA PHE A 191 14.38 -12.60 16.52
C PHE A 191 15.75 -13.00 15.96
N GLU A 192 15.92 -12.88 14.65
CA GLU A 192 17.19 -13.15 13.97
C GLU A 192 17.69 -11.90 13.26
N HIS A 193 16.78 -11.21 12.58
CA HIS A 193 17.05 -10.04 11.76
C HIS A 193 15.79 -9.17 11.67
N ARG A 194 15.94 -7.95 11.19
CA ARG A 194 14.84 -7.00 11.03
C ARG A 194 13.95 -7.39 9.86
N GLU A 195 12.68 -7.61 10.15
CA GLU A 195 11.62 -7.77 9.15
C GLU A 195 10.78 -6.51 8.99
N GLN A 196 10.39 -6.18 7.76
CA GLN A 196 9.57 -5.01 7.46
C GLN A 196 8.09 -5.37 7.55
N MET A 197 7.29 -4.43 8.08
CA MET A 197 5.84 -4.56 8.18
C MET A 197 5.17 -4.23 6.85
N ASN A 198 4.23 -5.07 6.42
CA ASN A 198 3.28 -4.74 5.37
C ASN A 198 2.01 -4.11 5.96
N LEU A 199 1.63 -2.91 5.54
CA LEU A 199 0.38 -2.25 5.98
C LEU A 199 -0.85 -2.63 5.12
N ALA A 200 -0.62 -3.19 3.94
CA ALA A 200 -1.69 -3.72 3.09
C ALA A 200 -2.03 -5.15 3.51
N THR A 201 -3.17 -5.66 3.03
CA THR A 201 -3.43 -7.11 3.06
C THR A 201 -2.54 -7.78 2.01
N ALA A 202 -2.26 -9.07 2.16
CA ALA A 202 -1.49 -9.83 1.17
C ALA A 202 -2.38 -10.46 0.09
N PHE A 203 -3.61 -9.97 -0.07
CA PHE A 203 -4.62 -10.56 -0.95
C PHE A 203 -5.06 -9.54 -2.00
N LEU A 204 -5.35 -10.01 -3.21
CA LEU A 204 -6.06 -9.20 -4.20
C LEU A 204 -7.53 -9.13 -3.81
N ASP A 205 -7.88 -8.22 -2.91
CA ASP A 205 -9.22 -8.07 -2.34
C ASP A 205 -9.78 -6.64 -2.41
N GLY A 206 -9.05 -5.74 -3.09
CA GLY A 206 -9.44 -4.34 -3.25
C GLY A 206 -9.25 -3.52 -1.97
N SER A 207 -8.41 -3.94 -1.03
CA SER A 207 -7.95 -3.12 0.08
C SER A 207 -7.38 -1.76 -0.36
N ALA A 208 -6.83 -1.65 -1.57
CA ALA A 208 -6.44 -0.36 -2.17
C ALA A 208 -7.63 0.59 -2.38
N LEU A 209 -8.84 0.06 -2.58
CA LEU A 209 -10.09 0.82 -2.73
C LEU A 209 -10.78 1.05 -1.38
N TYR A 210 -10.90 -0.01 -0.58
CA TYR A 210 -11.74 -0.04 0.62
C TYR A 210 -10.98 0.28 1.92
N GLY A 211 -9.66 0.42 1.84
CA GLY A 211 -8.77 0.44 3.00
C GLY A 211 -8.53 -0.96 3.57
N SER A 212 -7.49 -1.07 4.38
CA SER A 212 -7.14 -2.33 5.05
C SER A 212 -7.57 -2.34 6.53
N SER A 213 -8.13 -1.25 7.07
CA SER A 213 -8.70 -1.22 8.43
C SER A 213 -10.22 -1.09 8.42
N GLU A 214 -10.85 -1.59 9.48
CA GLU A 214 -12.28 -1.36 9.73
C GLU A 214 -12.63 0.12 9.81
N LYS A 215 -11.69 0.96 10.27
CA LYS A 215 -11.89 2.41 10.35
C LYS A 215 -11.98 3.03 8.95
N GLU A 216 -11.02 2.72 8.07
CA GLU A 216 -11.01 3.21 6.69
C GLU A 216 -12.24 2.71 5.93
N LEU A 217 -12.52 1.41 6.02
CA LEU A 217 -13.66 0.78 5.37
C LEU A 217 -14.99 1.42 5.80
N ARG A 218 -15.16 1.73 7.09
CA ARG A 218 -16.36 2.42 7.60
C ARG A 218 -16.45 3.87 7.18
N SER A 219 -15.31 4.56 7.04
CA SER A 219 -15.27 5.97 6.65
C SER A 219 -15.67 6.21 5.19
N LEU A 220 -15.50 5.21 4.33
CA LEU A 220 -15.89 5.30 2.93
C LEU A 220 -17.39 5.07 2.70
N ARG A 221 -18.10 4.49 3.67
CA ARG A 221 -19.51 4.09 3.50
C ARG A 221 -20.46 5.28 3.63
N LEU A 222 -21.42 5.34 2.71
CA LEU A 222 -22.54 6.28 2.75
C LEU A 222 -23.63 5.83 3.74
N TYR A 223 -23.67 4.53 4.04
CA TYR A 223 -24.74 3.85 4.79
C TYR A 223 -26.13 4.04 4.18
N ASP A 224 -26.17 4.12 2.84
CA ASP A 224 -27.36 4.20 2.03
C ASP A 224 -27.29 3.18 0.88
N ALA A 225 -28.15 2.17 0.93
CA ALA A 225 -28.25 1.08 -0.06
C ALA A 225 -26.91 0.41 -0.41
N GLY A 226 -26.00 0.28 0.56
CA GLY A 226 -24.68 -0.32 0.42
C GLY A 226 -23.66 0.55 -0.33
N LYS A 227 -23.98 1.81 -0.62
CA LYS A 227 -23.13 2.71 -1.43
C LYS A 227 -22.00 3.35 -0.63
N LEU A 228 -21.05 3.87 -1.39
CA LEU A 228 -19.85 4.56 -0.92
C LEU A 228 -19.92 6.05 -1.24
N ASP A 229 -19.30 6.83 -0.36
CA ASP A 229 -19.01 8.24 -0.57
C ASP A 229 -17.70 8.40 -1.36
N LEU A 230 -17.82 8.78 -2.63
CA LEU A 230 -16.66 9.04 -3.50
C LEU A 230 -15.86 10.27 -3.05
N GLU A 231 -16.47 11.18 -2.28
CA GLU A 231 -15.76 12.35 -1.77
C GLU A 231 -14.79 11.99 -0.65
N SER A 232 -15.06 10.91 0.09
CA SER A 232 -14.17 10.36 1.12
C SER A 232 -12.99 9.55 0.57
N CYS A 233 -12.95 9.29 -0.74
CA CYS A 233 -11.85 8.58 -1.37
C CYS A 233 -10.63 9.48 -1.61
N HIS A 234 -9.59 9.33 -0.79
CA HIS A 234 -8.33 10.07 -0.94
C HIS A 234 -7.59 9.72 -2.25
N LYS A 235 -7.44 8.43 -2.59
CA LYS A 235 -6.75 7.98 -3.82
C LYS A 235 -7.46 8.39 -5.11
N CYS A 236 -8.74 8.72 -5.03
CA CYS A 236 -9.51 9.23 -6.17
C CYS A 236 -9.19 10.69 -6.48
N LYS A 237 -8.46 11.38 -5.59
CA LYS A 237 -8.21 12.84 -5.62
C LYS A 237 -6.75 13.21 -5.41
N ASP A 238 -5.84 12.24 -5.33
CA ASP A 238 -4.41 12.46 -5.06
C ASP A 238 -3.64 13.06 -6.25
N GLY A 239 -4.30 13.23 -7.40
CA GLY A 239 -3.69 13.75 -8.63
C GLY A 239 -2.77 12.74 -9.32
N SER A 240 -2.70 11.50 -8.83
CA SER A 240 -1.97 10.43 -9.50
C SER A 240 -2.63 10.09 -10.83
N PRO A 241 -1.87 9.67 -11.85
CA PRO A 241 -2.44 9.21 -13.12
C PRO A 241 -3.34 7.97 -12.98
N SER A 242 -3.23 7.25 -11.86
CA SER A 242 -4.12 6.15 -11.49
C SER A 242 -5.42 6.58 -10.80
N ALA A 243 -5.55 7.81 -10.30
CA ALA A 243 -6.73 8.27 -9.57
C ALA A 243 -8.07 8.02 -10.29
N PRO A 244 -8.18 8.20 -11.63
CA PRO A 244 -9.40 7.87 -12.37
C PRO A 244 -9.78 6.38 -12.28
N LEU A 245 -8.79 5.47 -12.24
CA LEU A 245 -9.02 4.03 -12.11
C LEU A 245 -9.70 3.71 -10.77
N TYR A 246 -9.16 4.26 -9.67
CA TYR A 246 -9.76 4.14 -8.33
C TYR A 246 -11.20 4.61 -8.32
N LYS A 247 -11.46 5.79 -8.91
CA LYS A 247 -12.80 6.38 -8.98
C LYS A 247 -13.77 5.51 -9.79
N VAL A 248 -13.35 4.96 -10.94
CA VAL A 248 -14.21 4.11 -11.78
C VAL A 248 -14.59 2.81 -11.05
N LEU A 249 -13.65 2.17 -10.34
CA LEU A 249 -13.93 0.95 -9.58
C LEU A 249 -14.92 1.20 -8.42
N LEU A 250 -14.83 2.35 -7.74
CA LEU A 250 -15.80 2.72 -6.71
C LEU A 250 -17.17 3.12 -7.29
N LEU A 251 -17.20 3.75 -8.47
CA LEU A 251 -18.45 3.99 -9.20
C LEU A 251 -19.12 2.66 -9.58
N GLU A 252 -18.34 1.68 -10.01
CA GLU A 252 -18.84 0.33 -10.32
C GLU A 252 -19.37 -0.37 -9.08
N HIS A 253 -18.73 -0.22 -7.93
CA HIS A 253 -19.30 -0.68 -6.65
C HIS A 253 -20.69 -0.09 -6.41
N ASN A 254 -20.85 1.23 -6.56
CA ASN A 254 -22.13 1.90 -6.35
C ASN A 254 -23.19 1.47 -7.36
N ARG A 255 -22.80 1.18 -8.61
CA ARG A 255 -23.69 0.61 -9.64
C ARG A 255 -24.19 -0.77 -9.20
N ILE A 256 -23.28 -1.67 -8.83
CA ILE A 256 -23.60 -3.04 -8.37
C ILE A 256 -24.48 -3.01 -7.12
N ALA A 257 -24.16 -2.18 -6.13
CA ALA A 257 -24.96 -2.04 -4.92
C ALA A 257 -26.41 -1.61 -5.22
N GLY A 258 -26.60 -0.65 -6.15
CA GLY A 258 -27.92 -0.21 -6.58
C GLY A 258 -28.73 -1.29 -7.33
N GLU A 259 -28.06 -2.11 -8.14
CA GLU A 259 -28.70 -3.26 -8.81
C GLU A 259 -29.08 -4.35 -7.80
N LEU A 260 -28.19 -4.68 -6.87
CA LEU A 260 -28.46 -5.64 -5.79
C LEU A 260 -29.63 -5.20 -4.92
N TYR A 261 -29.72 -3.91 -4.59
CA TYR A 261 -30.84 -3.34 -3.83
C TYR A 261 -32.17 -3.48 -4.58
N SER A 262 -32.15 -3.23 -5.90
CA SER A 262 -33.34 -3.33 -6.75
C SER A 262 -33.85 -4.78 -6.88
N MET A 263 -32.94 -5.76 -6.92
CA MET A 263 -33.27 -7.19 -6.95
C MET A 263 -33.60 -7.76 -5.57
N ASN A 264 -33.01 -7.22 -4.50
CA ASN A 264 -33.15 -7.71 -3.14
C ASN A 264 -33.51 -6.56 -2.16
N PRO A 265 -34.75 -6.03 -2.20
CA PRO A 265 -35.13 -4.86 -1.39
C PRO A 265 -35.07 -5.08 0.13
N PHE A 266 -35.05 -6.35 0.58
CA PHE A 266 -35.00 -6.73 1.99
C PHE A 266 -33.58 -6.84 2.56
N TRP A 267 -32.55 -6.74 1.72
CA TRP A 267 -31.16 -6.77 2.20
C TRP A 267 -30.83 -5.47 2.92
N ASP A 268 -30.16 -5.58 4.06
CA ASP A 268 -29.68 -4.41 4.78
C ASP A 268 -28.48 -3.77 4.08
N ASP A 269 -28.19 -2.52 4.45
CA ASP A 269 -27.08 -1.74 3.90
C ASP A 269 -25.73 -2.49 3.97
N THR A 270 -25.50 -3.20 5.07
CA THR A 270 -24.26 -3.96 5.26
C THR A 270 -24.16 -5.17 4.32
N THR A 271 -25.23 -5.93 4.12
CA THR A 271 -25.22 -7.04 3.16
C THR A 271 -24.98 -6.54 1.74
N LEU A 272 -25.66 -5.45 1.33
CA LEU A 272 -25.49 -4.85 0.00
C LEU A 272 -24.04 -4.40 -0.23
N PHE A 273 -23.47 -3.67 0.73
CA PHE A 273 -22.08 -3.23 0.70
C PHE A 273 -21.10 -4.41 0.60
N LEU A 274 -21.27 -5.43 1.43
CA LEU A 274 -20.34 -6.57 1.48
C LEU A 274 -20.43 -7.45 0.23
N GLU A 275 -21.62 -7.62 -0.35
CA GLU A 275 -21.78 -8.33 -1.63
C GLU A 275 -21.22 -7.53 -2.82
N ALA A 276 -21.46 -6.22 -2.85
CA ALA A 276 -20.86 -5.35 -3.88
C ALA A 276 -19.32 -5.33 -3.77
N ARG A 277 -18.76 -5.22 -2.55
CA ARG A 277 -17.31 -5.34 -2.29
C ARG A 277 -16.77 -6.68 -2.77
N ARG A 278 -17.48 -7.78 -2.49
CA ARG A 278 -17.10 -9.13 -2.94
C ARG A 278 -17.10 -9.25 -4.47
N ALA A 279 -18.07 -8.64 -5.15
CA ALA A 279 -18.12 -8.61 -6.61
C ALA A 279 -16.93 -7.83 -7.20
N ILE A 280 -16.62 -6.65 -6.65
CA ILE A 280 -15.46 -5.85 -7.10
C ILE A 280 -14.14 -6.59 -6.87
N ALA A 281 -13.96 -7.25 -5.73
CA ALA A 281 -12.78 -8.09 -5.49
C ALA A 281 -12.64 -9.19 -6.56
N ALA A 282 -13.76 -9.82 -6.97
CA ALA A 282 -13.75 -10.81 -8.05
C ALA A 282 -13.41 -10.19 -9.41
N VAL A 283 -13.90 -8.99 -9.72
CA VAL A 283 -13.54 -8.24 -10.93
C VAL A 283 -12.04 -7.94 -10.95
N ILE A 284 -11.48 -7.45 -9.85
CA ILE A 284 -10.04 -7.17 -9.70
C ILE A 284 -9.22 -8.44 -9.94
N GLN A 285 -9.58 -9.54 -9.30
CA GLN A 285 -8.90 -10.83 -9.51
C GLN A 285 -9.00 -11.28 -10.97
N HIS A 286 -10.19 -11.19 -11.58
CA HIS A 286 -10.38 -11.61 -12.95
C HIS A 286 -9.52 -10.81 -13.93
N ILE A 287 -9.58 -9.47 -13.88
CA ILE A 287 -8.77 -8.60 -14.76
C ILE A 287 -7.28 -8.85 -14.53
N THR A 288 -6.86 -8.99 -13.26
CA THR A 288 -5.45 -9.19 -12.93
C THR A 288 -4.90 -10.48 -13.53
N TYR A 289 -5.58 -11.60 -13.36
CA TYR A 289 -5.11 -12.90 -13.85
C TYR A 289 -5.38 -13.13 -15.34
N ASN A 290 -6.48 -12.59 -15.89
CA ASN A 290 -6.85 -12.82 -17.28
C ASN A 290 -6.11 -11.88 -18.24
N GLU A 291 -6.01 -10.60 -17.90
CA GLU A 291 -5.56 -9.55 -18.82
C GLU A 291 -4.18 -9.03 -18.43
N PHE A 292 -4.03 -8.55 -17.20
CA PHE A 292 -2.81 -7.87 -16.77
C PHE A 292 -1.58 -8.79 -16.73
N LEU A 293 -1.66 -9.92 -16.01
CA LEU A 293 -0.54 -10.85 -15.88
C LEU A 293 -0.20 -11.54 -17.20
N THR A 294 -1.19 -11.76 -18.08
CA THR A 294 -0.96 -12.31 -19.42
C THR A 294 -0.10 -11.39 -20.27
N VAL A 295 -0.34 -10.08 -20.22
CA VAL A 295 0.48 -9.08 -20.92
C VAL A 295 1.87 -8.95 -20.28
N LEU A 296 1.95 -8.99 -18.94
CA LEU A 296 3.21 -8.78 -18.22
C LEU A 296 4.17 -9.98 -18.29
N LEU A 297 3.66 -11.19 -18.13
CA LEU A 297 4.45 -12.42 -18.02
C LEU A 297 4.52 -13.21 -19.33
N GLY A 298 3.61 -12.93 -20.27
CA GLY A 298 3.41 -13.70 -21.49
C GLY A 298 2.92 -15.13 -21.23
N GLU A 299 2.63 -15.83 -22.33
CA GLU A 299 2.07 -17.20 -22.30
C GLU A 299 2.93 -18.20 -21.50
N VAL A 300 4.25 -18.11 -21.63
CA VAL A 300 5.19 -19.01 -20.97
C VAL A 300 5.23 -18.76 -19.46
N GLY A 301 5.26 -17.48 -19.05
CA GLY A 301 5.25 -17.12 -17.64
C GLY A 301 3.94 -17.54 -16.96
N MET A 302 2.80 -17.28 -17.61
CA MET A 302 1.48 -17.70 -17.13
C MET A 302 1.36 -19.22 -16.97
N ALA A 303 1.86 -19.99 -17.94
CA ALA A 303 1.81 -21.45 -17.88
C ALA A 303 2.72 -22.01 -16.77
N LYS A 304 3.96 -21.52 -16.66
CA LYS A 304 4.94 -21.99 -15.67
C LYS A 304 4.50 -21.73 -14.24
N ALA A 305 3.80 -20.62 -14.00
CA ALA A 305 3.31 -20.24 -12.68
C ALA A 305 1.88 -20.74 -12.40
N GLU A 306 1.27 -21.52 -13.31
CA GLU A 306 -0.10 -22.05 -13.18
C GLU A 306 -1.17 -20.96 -12.95
N LEU A 307 -0.98 -19.78 -13.56
CA LEU A 307 -1.83 -18.60 -13.35
C LEU A 307 -2.99 -18.49 -14.36
N LYS A 308 -3.09 -19.44 -15.30
CA LYS A 308 -4.15 -19.44 -16.31
C LYS A 308 -5.51 -19.73 -15.68
N LEU A 309 -6.50 -18.90 -16.01
CA LEU A 309 -7.87 -19.12 -15.56
C LEU A 309 -8.44 -20.40 -16.18
N GLN A 310 -9.27 -21.09 -15.40
CA GLN A 310 -10.04 -22.23 -15.90
C GLN A 310 -11.16 -21.72 -16.81
N SER A 311 -11.37 -22.38 -17.95
CA SER A 311 -12.45 -22.04 -18.88
C SER A 311 -13.84 -22.36 -18.30
N LEU A 312 -13.93 -23.28 -17.34
CA LEU A 312 -15.16 -23.71 -16.68
C LEU A 312 -14.87 -24.11 -15.23
N GLY A 313 -15.79 -23.78 -14.33
CA GLY A 313 -15.75 -24.20 -12.92
C GLY A 313 -14.89 -23.32 -12.02
N PHE A 314 -14.49 -23.89 -10.88
CA PHE A 314 -13.69 -23.19 -9.86
C PHE A 314 -12.31 -23.81 -9.74
N TRP A 315 -11.30 -22.97 -9.59
CA TRP A 315 -9.97 -23.42 -9.20
C TRP A 315 -10.00 -23.99 -7.77
N ARG A 316 -9.42 -25.20 -7.59
CA ARG A 316 -9.47 -25.96 -6.33
C ARG A 316 -8.11 -26.12 -5.65
N GLY A 317 -7.09 -25.42 -6.11
CA GLY A 317 -5.73 -25.55 -5.57
C GLY A 317 -5.49 -24.81 -4.24
N TYR A 318 -6.53 -24.22 -3.63
CA TYR A 318 -6.37 -23.57 -2.33
C TYR A 318 -5.95 -24.61 -1.27
N SER A 319 -4.89 -24.28 -0.54
CA SER A 319 -4.37 -25.08 0.56
C SER A 319 -4.10 -24.18 1.75
N SER A 320 -4.66 -24.54 2.91
CA SER A 320 -4.40 -23.84 4.17
C SER A 320 -2.98 -24.09 4.72
N ASN A 321 -2.20 -24.96 4.08
CA ASN A 321 -0.79 -25.13 4.39
C ASN A 321 0.09 -24.06 3.72
N ASN A 322 -0.42 -23.34 2.72
CA ASN A 322 0.33 -22.30 2.03
C ASN A 322 0.35 -21.02 2.87
N ARG A 323 1.55 -20.49 3.14
CA ARG A 323 1.72 -19.21 3.82
C ARG A 323 1.36 -18.08 2.86
N ALA A 324 0.25 -17.40 3.14
CA ALA A 324 -0.10 -16.16 2.46
C ALA A 324 0.80 -15.02 2.95
N GLY A 325 1.22 -14.15 2.04
CA GLY A 325 2.06 -13.01 2.35
C GLY A 325 2.63 -12.40 1.07
N THR A 326 2.89 -11.10 1.11
CA THR A 326 3.57 -10.40 0.01
C THR A 326 5.07 -10.50 0.21
N TYR A 327 5.83 -10.74 -0.86
CA TYR A 327 7.28 -10.78 -0.79
C TYR A 327 7.89 -9.37 -0.70
N ALA A 328 8.92 -9.20 0.14
CA ALA A 328 9.61 -7.92 0.36
C ALA A 328 10.23 -7.38 -0.92
N GLU A 329 10.66 -8.27 -1.81
CA GLU A 329 11.20 -7.95 -3.12
C GLU A 329 10.19 -7.19 -4.01
N MET A 330 8.88 -7.35 -3.78
CA MET A 330 7.85 -6.61 -4.49
C MET A 330 7.94 -5.10 -4.22
N VAL A 331 8.39 -4.68 -3.03
CA VAL A 331 8.60 -3.25 -2.69
C VAL A 331 9.66 -2.62 -3.60
N ALA A 332 10.69 -3.39 -3.98
CA ALA A 332 11.75 -2.91 -4.86
C ALA A 332 11.32 -2.86 -6.34
N VAL A 333 10.39 -3.73 -6.74
CA VAL A 333 9.87 -3.80 -8.12
C VAL A 333 8.74 -2.79 -8.34
N ALA A 334 7.93 -2.50 -7.33
CA ALA A 334 6.78 -1.60 -7.37
C ALA A 334 7.00 -0.28 -8.16
N PRO A 335 8.14 0.43 -8.03
CA PRO A 335 8.39 1.66 -8.79
C PRO A 335 8.40 1.50 -10.32
N ILE A 336 8.52 0.28 -10.86
CA ILE A 336 8.50 0.05 -12.31
C ILE A 336 7.20 0.55 -12.94
N PHE A 337 6.06 0.33 -12.28
CA PHE A 337 4.76 0.75 -12.82
C PHE A 337 4.63 2.27 -12.81
N LYS A 338 5.22 2.94 -11.82
CA LYS A 338 5.30 4.41 -11.81
C LYS A 338 6.19 4.93 -12.94
N ALA A 339 7.29 4.24 -13.26
CA ALA A 339 8.16 4.58 -14.38
C ALA A 339 7.51 4.32 -15.75
N MET A 340 6.54 3.42 -15.84
CA MET A 340 5.77 3.13 -17.06
C MET A 340 4.63 4.14 -17.32
N ILE A 341 4.33 5.03 -16.37
CA ILE A 341 3.31 6.07 -16.54
C ILE A 341 3.83 7.13 -17.52
N ASN A 342 3.01 7.46 -18.52
CA ASN A 342 3.36 8.50 -19.47
C ASN A 342 3.44 9.87 -18.77
N GLU A 343 4.54 10.59 -18.97
CA GLU A 343 4.78 11.91 -18.38
C GLU A 343 3.68 12.93 -18.71
N LYS A 344 3.01 12.80 -19.86
CA LYS A 344 1.89 13.68 -20.26
C LYS A 344 0.65 13.52 -19.36
N LEU A 345 0.53 12.38 -18.69
CA LEU A 345 -0.57 12.09 -17.75
C LEU A 345 -0.24 12.55 -16.32
N VAL A 346 1.04 12.70 -16.00
CA VAL A 346 1.48 13.29 -14.74
C VAL A 346 1.21 14.78 -14.82
N SER A 347 0.25 15.29 -14.05
CA SER A 347 -0.04 16.73 -14.08
C SER A 347 1.22 17.51 -13.69
N ASN A 348 1.73 18.33 -14.61
CA ASN A 348 2.77 19.29 -14.31
C ASN A 348 2.16 20.44 -13.52
N ASN A 349 1.98 20.24 -12.20
CA ASN A 349 1.77 21.34 -11.27
C ASN A 349 3.01 22.26 -11.13
N ASN A 350 4.05 22.05 -11.95
CA ASN A 350 5.28 22.85 -11.98
C ASN A 350 5.35 23.89 -13.13
N ASN A 351 4.28 24.12 -13.90
CA ASN A 351 4.30 25.16 -14.95
C ASN A 351 3.90 26.58 -14.46
N ASN A 352 3.87 26.82 -13.15
CA ASN A 352 3.75 28.17 -12.59
C ASN A 352 4.85 28.41 -11.54
N LYS A 353 6.08 28.67 -11.99
CA LYS A 353 7.08 29.43 -11.23
C LYS A 353 7.89 30.30 -12.16
#